data_AF-G0QAJ3-F1
#
_entry.id   AF-G0QAJ3-F1
#
_cell.length_a   1.000
_cell.length_b   1.000
_cell.length_c   1.000
_cell.angle_alpha   90.00
_cell.angle_beta   90.00
_cell.angle_gamma   90.00
#
_symmetry.space_group_name_H-M   'P 1'
#
loop_
_entity.id
_entity.type
_entity.pdbx_description
1 polymer ?
#
loop_
_entity_poly.entity_id
_entity_poly.type
_entity_poly.pdbx_seq_one_letter_code
_entity_poly.pdbx_strand_id
1 'polypeptide(L)'
;MEQGELQDRVRDIFERQGFEVDISSDTFVARDEDTEISGTLLSSRQLTSEEAIKKSEGKVFVDSGLSEVADSVEDVSVLEEGDDTDIDMPSFEVIGDIAVINQLEMPEEDAVDAILSHHDVKTILLKTEPLQGEFRVGEYKKLYGTETETIHKENGCRFKVDVTKAYFSERLATERQRVVEKIEEGEEVLVIGAGVGPYPIEIAKKRGPEQSGRSGEEPGGSEHDA
;
A
#
# COMPACT_ATOMS: atom_id res chain seq x y z
N MET A 1 -3.19 -8.54 -24.92
CA MET A 1 -3.33 -9.72 -24.01
C MET A 1 -3.52 -10.96 -24.84
N GLU A 2 -2.98 -12.13 -24.48
CA GLU A 2 -3.40 -13.36 -25.15
C GLU A 2 -4.88 -13.65 -24.83
N GLN A 3 -5.64 -14.24 -25.75
CA GLN A 3 -7.09 -14.43 -25.57
C GLN A 3 -7.43 -15.27 -24.33
N GLY A 4 -6.64 -16.31 -24.03
CA GLY A 4 -6.85 -17.14 -22.84
C GLY A 4 -6.66 -16.36 -21.53
N GLU A 5 -5.66 -15.46 -21.50
CA GLU A 5 -5.40 -14.61 -20.33
C GLU A 5 -6.54 -13.59 -20.13
N LEU A 6 -7.08 -13.04 -21.22
CA LEU A 6 -8.25 -12.16 -21.17
C LEU A 6 -9.49 -12.89 -20.63
N GLN A 7 -9.71 -14.15 -21.05
CA GLN A 7 -10.80 -14.99 -20.55
C GLN A 7 -10.66 -15.28 -19.07
N ASP A 8 -9.47 -15.66 -18.61
CA ASP A 8 -9.21 -15.98 -17.21
C ASP A 8 -9.42 -14.76 -16.31
N ARG A 9 -9.05 -13.56 -16.76
CA ARG A 9 -9.29 -12.32 -16.02
C ARG A 9 -10.77 -11.96 -15.94
N VAL A 10 -11.52 -12.08 -17.03
CA VAL A 10 -12.97 -11.81 -16.96
C VAL A 10 -13.68 -12.84 -16.08
N ARG A 11 -13.27 -14.11 -16.11
CA ARG A 11 -13.79 -15.13 -15.18
C ARG A 11 -13.57 -14.71 -13.73
N ASP A 12 -12.33 -14.36 -13.38
CA ASP A 12 -11.97 -13.95 -12.01
C ASP A 12 -12.77 -12.70 -11.54
N ILE A 13 -12.96 -11.70 -12.41
CA ILE A 13 -13.75 -10.50 -12.10
C ILE A 13 -15.19 -10.85 -11.67
N PHE A 14 -15.86 -11.73 -12.42
CA PHE A 14 -17.25 -12.07 -12.18
C PHE A 14 -17.43 -13.11 -11.06
N GLU A 15 -16.55 -14.12 -10.97
CA GLU A 15 -16.61 -15.13 -9.90
C GLU A 15 -16.43 -14.50 -8.51
N ARG A 16 -15.57 -13.47 -8.39
CA ARG A 16 -15.43 -12.69 -7.14
C ARG A 16 -16.69 -11.94 -6.74
N GLN A 17 -17.53 -11.57 -7.71
CA GLN A 17 -18.81 -10.91 -7.47
C GLN A 17 -19.95 -11.91 -7.19
N GLY A 18 -19.65 -13.22 -7.15
CA GLY A 18 -20.62 -14.28 -6.88
C GLY A 18 -21.34 -14.81 -8.13
N PHE A 19 -20.85 -14.51 -9.34
CA PHE A 19 -21.43 -15.02 -10.58
C PHE A 19 -20.77 -16.35 -10.99
N GLU A 20 -21.55 -17.29 -11.50
CA GLU A 20 -21.06 -18.42 -12.28
C GLU A 20 -20.80 -17.99 -13.72
N VAL A 21 -19.61 -18.24 -14.26
CA VAL A 21 -19.18 -17.72 -15.56
C VAL A 21 -18.91 -18.83 -16.57
N ASP A 22 -19.67 -18.83 -17.66
CA ASP A 22 -19.45 -19.66 -18.84
C ASP A 22 -18.76 -18.84 -19.94
N ILE A 23 -17.57 -19.26 -20.38
CA ILE A 23 -16.83 -18.60 -21.46
C ILE A 23 -16.75 -19.52 -22.68
N SER A 24 -17.12 -18.99 -23.85
CA SER A 24 -17.03 -19.65 -25.14
C SER A 24 -16.31 -18.77 -26.16
N SER A 25 -15.02 -19.09 -26.42
CA SER A 25 -14.17 -18.40 -27.40
C SER A 25 -14.02 -16.89 -27.14
N ASP A 26 -14.83 -16.05 -27.77
CA ASP A 26 -14.82 -14.59 -27.64
C ASP A 26 -16.10 -14.05 -26.99
N THR A 27 -16.88 -14.93 -26.34
CA THR A 27 -18.14 -14.58 -25.65
C THR A 27 -18.15 -15.15 -24.24
N PHE A 28 -18.86 -14.48 -23.32
CA PHE A 28 -19.11 -14.99 -21.97
C PHE A 28 -20.56 -14.76 -21.54
N VAL A 29 -21.01 -15.59 -20.59
CA VAL A 29 -22.25 -15.39 -19.84
C VAL A 29 -21.95 -15.61 -18.36
N ALA A 30 -22.21 -14.60 -17.54
CA ALA A 30 -22.08 -14.63 -16.08
C ALA A 30 -23.49 -14.61 -15.45
N ARG A 31 -23.77 -15.51 -14.51
CA ARG A 31 -25.09 -15.66 -13.85
C ARG A 31 -24.97 -15.68 -12.33
N ASP A 32 -25.80 -14.92 -11.64
CA ASP A 32 -26.05 -15.06 -10.20
C ASP A 32 -27.54 -15.43 -9.95
N GLU A 33 -28.02 -15.36 -8.70
CA GLU A 33 -29.41 -15.73 -8.35
C GLU A 33 -30.47 -14.84 -9.03
N ASP A 34 -30.14 -13.60 -9.40
CA ASP A 34 -31.10 -12.57 -9.84
C ASP A 34 -30.78 -11.97 -11.23
N THR A 35 -29.56 -12.20 -11.75
CA THR A 35 -28.97 -11.44 -12.86
C THR A 35 -28.23 -12.36 -13.82
N GLU A 36 -28.41 -12.12 -15.13
CA GLU A 36 -27.59 -12.70 -16.20
C GLU A 36 -26.92 -11.57 -17.00
N ILE A 37 -25.60 -11.63 -17.13
CA ILE A 37 -24.78 -10.67 -17.87
C ILE A 37 -24.07 -11.42 -18.98
N SER A 38 -24.26 -10.98 -20.23
CA SER A 38 -23.58 -11.55 -21.39
C SER A 38 -22.74 -10.51 -22.11
N GLY A 39 -21.65 -10.93 -22.72
CA GLY A 39 -20.75 -10.01 -23.38
C GLY A 39 -19.67 -10.65 -24.24
N THR A 40 -18.79 -9.82 -24.79
CA THR A 40 -17.70 -10.24 -25.68
C THR A 40 -16.32 -9.92 -25.11
N LEU A 41 -15.34 -10.76 -25.49
CA LEU A 41 -13.95 -10.73 -25.05
C LEU A 41 -13.05 -10.59 -26.28
N LEU A 42 -12.41 -9.45 -26.48
CA LEU A 42 -11.69 -9.13 -27.72
C LEU A 42 -10.23 -8.79 -27.43
N SER A 43 -9.32 -9.60 -27.98
CA SER A 43 -7.87 -9.41 -27.84
C SER A 43 -7.26 -8.67 -29.05
N SER A 44 -6.36 -7.72 -28.78
CA SER A 44 -5.54 -7.02 -29.76
C SER A 44 -4.55 -7.93 -30.50
N ARG A 45 -4.29 -9.13 -29.96
CA ARG A 45 -3.48 -10.17 -30.63
C ARG A 45 -4.23 -10.85 -31.77
N GLN A 46 -5.56 -10.80 -31.76
CA GLN A 46 -6.41 -11.49 -32.73
C GLN A 46 -7.17 -10.54 -33.65
N LEU A 47 -7.41 -9.30 -33.23
CA LEU A 47 -8.29 -8.36 -33.90
C LEU A 47 -7.68 -6.97 -33.96
N THR A 48 -8.03 -6.23 -35.00
CA THR A 48 -7.83 -4.78 -35.09
C THR A 48 -8.96 -4.00 -34.41
N SER A 49 -8.76 -2.72 -34.07
CA SER A 49 -9.80 -1.85 -33.49
C SER A 49 -11.09 -1.84 -34.33
N GLU A 50 -10.99 -1.77 -35.66
CA GLU A 50 -12.14 -1.77 -36.55
C GLU A 50 -12.93 -3.09 -36.56
N GLU A 51 -12.24 -4.21 -36.41
CA GLU A 51 -12.86 -5.54 -36.35
C GLU A 51 -13.49 -5.79 -34.97
N ALA A 52 -12.82 -5.31 -33.91
CA ALA A 52 -13.32 -5.39 -32.54
C ALA A 52 -14.65 -4.63 -32.40
N ILE A 53 -14.72 -3.39 -32.90
CA ILE A 53 -15.96 -2.58 -32.88
C ILE A 53 -17.14 -3.32 -33.55
N LYS A 54 -16.90 -4.05 -34.64
CA LYS A 54 -17.95 -4.80 -35.34
C LYS A 54 -18.40 -6.06 -34.60
N LYS A 55 -17.54 -6.62 -33.75
CA LYS A 55 -17.79 -7.81 -32.94
C LYS A 55 -18.31 -7.48 -31.53
N SER A 56 -18.35 -6.20 -31.16
CA SER A 56 -18.81 -5.74 -29.86
C SER A 56 -20.32 -5.99 -29.67
N GLU A 57 -20.67 -6.87 -28.74
CA GLU A 57 -22.05 -7.16 -28.36
C GLU A 57 -22.15 -7.29 -26.84
N GLY A 58 -23.19 -6.70 -26.24
CA GLY A 58 -23.36 -6.69 -24.78
C GLY A 58 -22.22 -5.95 -24.08
N LYS A 59 -21.80 -6.45 -22.92
CA LYS A 59 -20.65 -5.91 -22.19
C LYS A 59 -19.36 -6.33 -22.85
N VAL A 60 -18.47 -5.40 -23.18
CA VAL A 60 -17.26 -5.70 -23.96
C VAL A 60 -16.05 -5.60 -23.07
N PHE A 61 -15.21 -6.64 -23.05
CA PHE A 61 -13.89 -6.59 -22.45
C PHE A 61 -12.83 -6.65 -23.55
N VAL A 62 -11.90 -5.70 -23.50
CA VAL A 62 -10.79 -5.62 -24.44
C VAL A 62 -9.47 -5.47 -23.71
N ASP A 63 -8.36 -5.83 -24.32
CA ASP A 63 -7.05 -5.47 -23.75
C ASP A 63 -6.59 -4.06 -24.14
N SER A 64 -5.54 -3.56 -23.49
CA SER A 64 -5.00 -2.21 -23.72
C SER A 64 -4.65 -1.89 -25.19
N GLY A 65 -4.34 -2.90 -26.01
CA GLY A 65 -4.11 -2.71 -27.45
C GLY A 65 -5.37 -2.37 -28.27
N LEU A 66 -6.56 -2.48 -27.67
CA LEU A 66 -7.85 -2.16 -28.27
C LEU A 66 -8.59 -1.05 -27.48
N SER A 67 -7.87 -0.21 -26.74
CA SER A 67 -8.47 0.86 -25.93
C SER A 67 -9.35 1.83 -26.74
N GLU A 68 -9.04 2.03 -28.02
CA GLU A 68 -9.81 2.88 -28.95
C GLU A 68 -11.26 2.39 -29.18
N VAL A 69 -11.56 1.12 -28.88
CA VAL A 69 -12.92 0.57 -28.99
C VAL A 69 -13.87 1.30 -28.02
N ALA A 70 -13.37 1.76 -26.86
CA ALA A 70 -14.14 2.50 -25.87
C ALA A 70 -14.65 3.86 -26.37
N ASP A 71 -14.06 4.42 -27.44
CA ASP A 71 -14.51 5.67 -28.04
C ASP A 71 -15.76 5.48 -28.92
N SER A 72 -16.02 4.25 -29.36
CA SER A 72 -17.05 3.93 -30.37
C SER A 72 -18.15 2.99 -29.87
N VAL A 73 -17.93 2.31 -28.75
CA VAL A 73 -18.84 1.29 -28.19
C VAL A 73 -19.11 1.63 -26.73
N GLU A 74 -20.38 1.52 -26.32
CA GLU A 74 -20.78 1.70 -24.92
C GLU A 74 -20.53 0.42 -24.10
N ASP A 75 -20.27 0.55 -22.80
CA ASP A 75 -20.01 -0.56 -21.86
C ASP A 75 -18.77 -1.41 -22.19
N VAL A 76 -17.66 -0.71 -22.47
CA VAL A 76 -16.33 -1.31 -22.72
C VAL A 76 -15.45 -1.21 -21.46
N SER A 77 -14.90 -2.35 -21.05
CA SER A 77 -13.88 -2.46 -20.00
C SER A 77 -12.53 -2.82 -20.63
N VAL A 78 -11.51 -1.99 -20.38
CA VAL A 78 -10.15 -2.21 -20.90
C VAL A 78 -9.29 -2.87 -19.81
N LEU A 79 -8.66 -4.00 -20.13
CA LEU A 79 -7.81 -4.79 -19.23
C LEU A 79 -6.34 -4.69 -19.66
N GLU A 80 -5.46 -4.20 -18.78
CA GLU A 80 -4.05 -3.97 -19.14
C GLU A 80 -3.17 -5.23 -19.00
N GLU A 81 -2.27 -5.50 -19.96
CA GLU A 81 -1.24 -6.56 -19.80
C GLU A 81 -0.22 -6.13 -18.74
N GLY A 82 -0.23 -6.77 -17.57
CA GLY A 82 0.68 -6.48 -16.46
C GLY A 82 0.04 -6.84 -15.11
N ASP A 83 0.87 -7.22 -14.13
CA ASP A 83 0.49 -7.61 -12.78
C ASP A 83 -0.38 -6.56 -12.09
N ASP A 84 -1.69 -6.69 -12.29
CA ASP A 84 -2.74 -6.17 -11.41
C ASP A 84 -4.02 -6.88 -11.88
N THR A 85 -4.20 -8.16 -11.56
CA THR A 85 -5.56 -8.52 -11.12
C THR A 85 -5.93 -7.42 -10.13
N ASP A 86 -7.02 -6.70 -10.36
CA ASP A 86 -7.63 -5.83 -9.37
C ASP A 86 -8.01 -6.71 -8.16
N ILE A 87 -7.00 -7.20 -7.43
CA ILE A 87 -7.15 -7.63 -6.06
C ILE A 87 -7.47 -6.32 -5.39
N ASP A 88 -8.74 -6.16 -5.05
CA ASP A 88 -9.16 -5.12 -4.15
C ASP A 88 -8.23 -5.21 -2.94
N MET A 89 -7.29 -4.27 -2.87
CA MET A 89 -6.21 -4.29 -1.91
C MET A 89 -6.53 -3.21 -0.90
N PRO A 90 -6.59 -3.54 0.41
CA PRO A 90 -6.91 -2.53 1.39
C PRO A 90 -5.84 -1.44 1.39
N SER A 91 -6.18 -0.23 1.82
CA SER A 91 -5.15 0.79 2.06
C SER A 91 -4.37 0.43 3.33
N PHE A 92 -3.07 0.16 3.18
CA PHE A 92 -2.15 -0.06 4.30
C PHE A 92 -0.87 0.78 4.18
N GLU A 93 -0.03 0.70 5.19
CA GLU A 93 1.37 1.14 5.19
C GLU A 93 2.27 0.00 5.70
N VAL A 94 3.53 -0.04 5.27
CA VAL A 94 4.47 -1.09 5.66
C VAL A 94 5.56 -0.50 6.55
N ILE A 95 5.54 -0.92 7.82
CA ILE A 95 6.55 -0.53 8.79
C ILE A 95 7.49 -1.72 8.97
N GLY A 96 8.58 -1.75 8.19
CA GLY A 96 9.54 -2.85 8.26
C GLY A 96 8.95 -4.11 7.63
N ASP A 97 8.71 -5.14 8.45
CA ASP A 97 8.02 -6.38 8.05
C ASP A 97 6.59 -6.48 8.63
N ILE A 98 5.99 -5.35 8.98
CA ILE A 98 4.61 -5.27 9.50
C ILE A 98 3.75 -4.40 8.59
N ALA A 99 2.62 -4.92 8.11
CA ALA A 99 1.60 -4.15 7.42
C ALA A 99 0.55 -3.61 8.43
N VAL A 100 0.15 -2.36 8.26
CA VAL A 100 -0.85 -1.69 9.10
C VAL A 100 -1.98 -1.14 8.24
N ILE A 101 -3.16 -1.73 8.40
CA ILE A 101 -4.40 -1.30 7.76
C ILE A 101 -5.10 -0.29 8.69
N ASN A 102 -5.41 0.90 8.19
CA ASN A 102 -6.06 1.94 8.98
C ASN A 102 -7.59 1.85 8.96
N GLN A 103 -8.15 1.41 7.84
CA GLN A 103 -9.58 1.21 7.63
C GLN A 103 -9.74 0.05 6.65
N LEU A 104 -10.66 -0.86 6.96
CA LEU A 104 -10.89 -2.07 6.18
C LEU A 104 -12.33 -2.05 5.66
N GLU A 105 -12.48 -2.15 4.35
CA GLU A 105 -13.77 -2.08 3.63
C GLU A 105 -14.11 -3.41 2.93
N MET A 106 -13.34 -4.45 3.23
CA MET A 106 -13.45 -5.80 2.66
C MET A 106 -13.31 -6.87 3.75
N PRO A 107 -13.61 -8.15 3.46
CA PRO A 107 -13.40 -9.24 4.41
C PRO A 107 -11.93 -9.34 4.87
N GLU A 108 -11.72 -9.71 6.14
CA GLU A 108 -10.37 -9.79 6.73
C GLU A 108 -9.49 -10.86 6.07
N GLU A 109 -10.08 -11.98 5.65
CA GLU A 109 -9.37 -13.07 4.98
C GLU A 109 -8.85 -12.60 3.61
N ASP A 110 -9.72 -11.99 2.80
CA ASP A 110 -9.35 -11.44 1.49
C ASP A 110 -8.24 -10.39 1.61
N ALA A 111 -8.32 -9.51 2.61
CA ALA A 111 -7.29 -8.52 2.88
C ALA A 111 -5.93 -9.14 3.25
N VAL A 112 -5.93 -10.20 4.07
CA VAL A 112 -4.71 -10.92 4.43
C VAL A 112 -4.10 -11.59 3.20
N ASP A 113 -4.91 -12.31 2.42
CA ASP A 113 -4.46 -13.02 1.23
C ASP A 113 -3.94 -12.06 0.15
N ALA A 114 -4.63 -10.93 -0.05
CA ALA A 114 -4.20 -9.87 -0.95
C ALA A 114 -2.81 -9.33 -0.59
N ILE A 115 -2.61 -8.96 0.69
CA ILE A 115 -1.35 -8.40 1.18
C ILE A 115 -0.23 -9.43 1.07
N LEU A 116 -0.45 -10.68 1.52
CA LEU A 116 0.58 -11.71 1.52
C LEU A 116 0.99 -12.16 0.10
N SER A 117 0.10 -12.00 -0.88
CA SER A 117 0.40 -12.32 -2.28
C SER A 117 1.39 -11.34 -2.92
N HIS A 118 1.47 -10.11 -2.42
CA HIS A 118 2.27 -9.03 -3.02
C HIS A 118 3.37 -8.48 -2.10
N HIS A 119 3.29 -8.73 -0.79
CA HIS A 119 4.21 -8.20 0.20
C HIS A 119 4.74 -9.28 1.16
N ASP A 120 6.06 -9.30 1.33
CA ASP A 120 6.75 -10.16 2.30
C ASP A 120 6.69 -9.53 3.71
N VAL A 121 5.52 -9.64 4.35
CA VAL A 121 5.27 -9.17 5.72
C VAL A 121 5.05 -10.34 6.67
N LYS A 122 5.47 -10.18 7.93
CA LYS A 122 5.32 -11.20 8.98
C LYS A 122 4.10 -10.98 9.86
N THR A 123 3.60 -9.76 9.93
CA THR A 123 2.41 -9.40 10.71
C THR A 123 1.54 -8.43 9.92
N ILE A 124 0.22 -8.61 9.99
CA ILE A 124 -0.78 -7.68 9.47
C ILE A 124 -1.66 -7.22 10.64
N LEU A 125 -1.72 -5.91 10.87
CA LEU A 125 -2.48 -5.28 11.92
C LEU A 125 -3.61 -4.43 11.33
N LEU A 126 -4.81 -4.54 11.88
CA LEU A 126 -5.94 -3.65 11.60
C LEU A 126 -6.13 -2.70 12.78
N LYS A 127 -6.05 -1.40 12.53
CA LYS A 127 -6.35 -0.38 13.53
C LYS A 127 -7.84 -0.39 13.85
N THR A 128 -8.18 -0.55 15.12
CA THR A 128 -9.58 -0.62 15.59
C THR A 128 -10.08 0.70 16.16
N GLU A 129 -9.19 1.52 16.69
CA GLU A 129 -9.53 2.80 17.34
C GLU A 129 -8.64 3.93 16.83
N PRO A 130 -9.13 5.19 16.84
CA PRO A 130 -8.29 6.37 16.61
C PRO A 130 -7.10 6.43 17.57
N LEU A 131 -6.10 7.26 17.24
CA LEU A 131 -4.97 7.46 18.15
C LEU A 131 -5.44 8.17 19.43
N GLN A 132 -5.12 7.60 20.59
CA GLN A 132 -5.57 8.11 21.89
C GLN A 132 -4.41 8.28 22.88
N GLY A 133 -4.69 9.01 23.96
CA GLY A 133 -3.78 9.19 25.09
C GLY A 133 -2.57 10.10 24.82
N GLU A 134 -1.72 10.24 25.84
CA GLU A 134 -0.52 11.08 25.81
C GLU A 134 0.49 10.65 24.73
N PHE A 135 0.60 9.34 24.51
CA PHE A 135 1.52 8.76 23.54
C PHE A 135 0.95 8.63 22.12
N ARG A 136 -0.31 9.05 21.90
CA ARG A 136 -0.98 9.02 20.58
C ARG A 136 -0.89 7.64 19.90
N VAL A 137 -1.17 6.58 20.63
CA VAL A 137 -1.10 5.20 20.13
C VAL A 137 -2.53 4.70 19.83
N GLY A 138 -2.69 3.90 18.78
CA GLY A 138 -3.96 3.26 18.44
C GLY A 138 -4.09 1.87 19.08
N GLU A 139 -5.30 1.33 19.06
CA GLU A 139 -5.51 -0.10 19.30
C GLU A 139 -5.54 -0.87 17.98
N TYR A 140 -5.06 -2.11 18.01
CA TYR A 140 -4.88 -2.93 16.81
C TYR A 140 -5.39 -4.35 17.04
N LYS A 141 -6.18 -4.83 16.08
CA LYS A 141 -6.50 -6.24 15.91
C LYS A 141 -5.42 -6.90 15.04
N LYS A 142 -4.94 -8.08 15.43
CA LYS A 142 -4.01 -8.87 14.63
C LYS A 142 -4.81 -9.70 13.63
N LEU A 143 -4.58 -9.50 12.34
CA LEU A 143 -5.18 -10.32 11.27
C LEU A 143 -4.25 -11.47 10.88
N TYR A 144 -2.94 -11.22 10.89
CA TYR A 144 -1.92 -12.23 10.59
C TYR A 144 -0.67 -11.98 11.45
N GLY A 145 0.04 -13.04 11.83
CA GLY A 145 1.26 -12.95 12.64
C GLY A 145 1.04 -12.48 14.09
N THR A 146 2.13 -12.40 14.87
CA THR A 146 2.07 -12.06 16.30
C THR A 146 3.00 -10.94 16.73
N GLU A 147 4.08 -10.72 15.99
CA GLU A 147 5.13 -9.76 16.34
C GLU A 147 4.71 -8.33 16.03
N THR A 148 4.87 -7.43 16.98
CA THR A 148 4.53 -6.00 16.82
C THR A 148 5.77 -5.10 16.76
N GLU A 149 6.94 -5.69 17.01
CA GLU A 149 8.24 -5.03 16.97
C GLU A 149 8.96 -5.35 15.66
N THR A 150 9.50 -4.33 15.01
CA THR A 150 10.18 -4.44 13.71
C THR A 150 11.34 -3.46 13.58
N ILE A 151 12.11 -3.62 12.51
CA ILE A 151 13.14 -2.66 12.09
C ILE A 151 12.70 -2.04 10.77
N HIS A 152 12.23 -0.80 10.83
CA HIS A 152 11.95 0.00 9.64
C HIS A 152 13.24 0.64 9.12
N LYS A 153 13.42 0.66 7.79
CA LYS A 153 14.58 1.26 7.13
C LYS A 153 14.12 2.41 6.25
N GLU A 154 14.67 3.58 6.47
CA GLU A 154 14.29 4.77 5.73
C GLU A 154 15.48 5.74 5.70
N ASN A 155 15.67 6.45 4.59
CA ASN A 155 16.73 7.46 4.43
C ASN A 155 18.12 6.94 4.83
N GLY A 156 18.35 5.63 4.67
CA GLY A 156 19.55 4.90 5.10
C GLY A 156 19.81 4.90 6.61
N CYS A 157 18.77 5.06 7.43
CA CYS A 157 18.71 4.86 8.87
C CYS A 157 17.92 3.59 9.18
N ARG A 158 18.02 3.10 10.43
CA ARG A 158 17.23 1.96 10.92
C ARG A 158 16.53 2.36 12.21
N PHE A 159 15.23 2.11 12.28
CA PHE A 159 14.38 2.46 13.40
C PHE A 159 13.77 1.20 13.99
N LYS A 160 14.03 0.96 15.28
CA LYS A 160 13.37 -0.11 16.01
C LYS A 160 12.02 0.42 16.49
N VAL A 161 10.94 -0.16 15.99
CA VAL A 161 9.58 0.34 16.21
C VAL A 161 8.71 -0.79 16.75
N ASP A 162 7.98 -0.52 17.84
CA ASP A 162 6.82 -1.32 18.21
C ASP A 162 5.57 -0.54 17.82
N VAL A 163 4.88 -1.01 16.78
CA VAL A 163 3.74 -0.31 16.15
C VAL A 163 2.59 -0.12 17.14
N THR A 164 2.51 -0.96 18.18
CA THR A 164 1.48 -0.90 19.22
C THR A 164 1.85 -0.02 20.41
N LYS A 165 3.04 0.57 20.43
CA LYS A 165 3.55 1.38 21.57
C LYS A 165 4.05 2.75 21.18
N ALA A 166 4.34 2.99 19.91
CA ALA A 166 4.81 4.28 19.42
C ALA A 166 4.18 4.61 18.07
N TYR A 167 3.74 5.85 17.91
CA TYR A 167 3.34 6.35 16.61
C TYR A 167 4.54 6.41 15.66
N PHE A 168 4.39 5.78 14.50
CA PHE A 168 5.32 5.83 13.39
C PHE A 168 4.53 5.72 12.09
N SER A 169 4.90 6.48 11.07
CA SER A 169 4.33 6.34 9.73
C SER A 169 5.43 6.47 8.69
N GLU A 170 5.47 5.50 7.80
CA GLU A 170 6.34 5.46 6.62
C GLU A 170 6.01 6.63 5.67
N ARG A 171 4.75 7.04 5.60
CA ARG A 171 4.26 8.11 4.71
C ARG A 171 4.94 9.46 4.95
N LEU A 172 5.55 9.65 6.12
CA LEU A 172 6.28 10.85 6.49
C LEU A 172 7.76 10.83 6.08
N ALA A 173 8.23 9.77 5.41
CA ALA A 173 9.64 9.59 5.06
C ALA A 173 10.21 10.72 4.20
N THR A 174 9.49 11.08 3.14
CA THR A 174 9.88 12.16 2.24
C THR A 174 9.84 13.52 2.96
N GLU A 175 8.88 13.71 3.87
CA GLU A 175 8.78 14.94 4.65
C GLU A 175 9.93 15.08 5.65
N ARG A 176 10.32 13.97 6.30
CA ARG A 176 11.52 13.92 7.16
C ARG A 176 12.76 14.30 6.38
N GLN A 177 13.00 13.64 5.24
CA GLN A 177 14.13 13.96 4.37
C GLN A 177 14.15 15.44 3.98
N ARG A 178 13.01 15.98 3.52
CA ARG A 178 12.87 17.39 3.10
C ARG A 178 13.25 18.38 4.20
N VAL A 179 12.87 18.11 5.45
CA VAL A 179 13.21 18.96 6.61
C VAL A 179 14.70 18.80 6.95
N VAL A 180 15.20 17.57 6.99
CA VAL A 180 16.61 17.29 7.30
C VAL A 180 17.55 17.92 6.29
N GLU A 181 17.19 17.94 5.01
CA GLU A 181 17.96 18.58 3.94
C GLU A 181 18.12 20.10 4.13
N LYS A 182 17.18 20.77 4.80
CA LYS A 182 17.23 22.22 5.05
C LYS A 182 18.12 22.64 6.22
N ILE A 183 18.48 21.70 7.08
CA ILE A 183 19.29 21.98 8.26
C ILE A 183 20.75 22.23 7.85
N GLU A 184 21.30 23.37 8.24
CA GLU A 184 22.66 23.77 7.94
C GLU A 184 23.66 23.28 9.03
N GLU A 185 24.94 23.29 8.68
CA GLU A 185 26.00 22.91 9.62
C GLU A 185 26.07 23.94 10.77
N GLY A 186 26.22 23.45 12.00
CA GLY A 186 26.29 24.29 13.21
C GLY A 186 24.94 24.74 13.79
N GLU A 187 23.80 24.44 13.16
CA GLU A 187 22.50 24.77 13.74
C GLU A 187 22.18 23.94 14.99
N GLU A 188 21.51 24.52 15.98
CA GLU A 188 20.94 23.76 17.10
C GLU A 188 19.46 23.48 16.83
N VAL A 189 19.06 22.20 16.81
CA VAL A 189 17.71 21.79 16.42
C VAL A 189 17.01 21.09 17.59
N LEU A 190 15.90 21.66 18.03
CA LEU A 190 14.99 21.04 19.00
C LEU A 190 13.89 20.28 18.26
N VAL A 191 13.80 18.97 18.48
CA VAL A 191 12.69 18.15 17.98
C VAL A 191 11.70 17.86 19.10
N ILE A 192 10.52 18.46 19.01
CA ILE A 192 9.42 18.20 19.95
C ILE A 192 8.65 16.97 19.47
N GLY A 193 8.32 16.05 20.37
CA GLY A 193 7.54 14.85 20.04
C GLY A 193 8.30 13.86 19.15
N ALA A 194 9.58 13.61 19.47
CA ALA A 194 10.47 12.83 18.61
C ALA A 194 10.05 11.35 18.43
N GLY A 195 9.16 10.80 19.26
CA GLY A 195 8.75 9.39 19.17
C GLY A 195 9.95 8.44 19.20
N VAL A 196 10.04 7.52 18.23
CA VAL A 196 11.20 6.62 18.03
C VAL A 196 12.45 7.31 17.46
N GLY A 197 12.43 8.64 17.35
CA GLY A 197 13.56 9.48 16.98
C GLY A 197 13.88 9.58 15.49
N PRO A 198 12.95 9.49 14.52
CA PRO A 198 13.33 9.47 13.12
C PRO A 198 13.97 10.78 12.66
N TYR A 199 13.44 11.93 13.08
CA TYR A 199 14.06 13.24 12.81
C TYR A 199 15.46 13.37 13.46
N PRO A 200 15.64 13.23 14.79
CA PRO A 200 16.97 13.37 15.41
C PRO A 200 18.03 12.44 14.82
N ILE A 201 17.68 11.19 14.53
CA ILE A 201 18.61 10.20 13.98
C ILE A 201 19.05 10.59 12.55
N GLU A 202 18.12 11.01 11.70
CA GLU A 202 18.46 11.46 10.35
C GLU A 202 19.29 12.75 10.35
N ILE A 203 18.99 13.70 11.25
CA ILE A 203 19.78 14.92 11.44
C ILE A 203 21.21 14.55 11.86
N ALA A 204 21.35 13.67 12.85
CA ALA A 204 22.64 13.21 13.33
C ALA A 204 23.43 12.50 12.22
N LYS A 205 22.77 11.67 11.41
CA LYS A 205 23.39 11.02 10.24
C LYS A 205 23.91 12.05 9.23
N LYS A 206 23.15 13.11 8.94
CA LYS A 206 23.57 14.17 8.01
C LYS A 206 24.80 14.91 8.51
N ARG A 207 24.90 15.16 9.82
CA ARG A 207 26.00 15.93 10.44
C ARG A 207 27.30 15.14 10.64
N GLY A 208 27.23 13.81 10.66
CA GLY A 208 28.39 12.95 10.94
C GLY A 208 28.77 12.91 12.43
N PRO A 209 29.69 12.00 12.83
CA PRO A 209 29.95 11.65 14.23
C PRO A 209 30.64 12.73 15.09
N GLU A 210 31.11 13.85 14.54
CA GLU A 210 31.93 14.82 15.28
C GLU A 210 31.15 15.92 16.01
N GLN A 211 29.84 16.06 15.79
CA GLN A 211 29.06 17.18 16.34
C GLN A 211 28.03 16.78 17.42
N SER A 212 27.99 15.52 17.86
CA SER A 212 27.19 15.13 19.05
C SER A 212 27.94 15.47 20.35
N GLY A 213 28.28 16.74 20.53
CA GLY A 213 28.81 17.26 21.79
C GLY A 213 27.71 17.25 22.86
N ARG A 214 27.85 16.37 23.86
CA ARG A 214 27.08 16.44 25.11
C ARG A 214 27.34 17.80 25.76
N SER A 215 26.31 18.64 25.89
CA SER A 215 26.26 19.66 26.93
C SER A 215 25.99 18.98 28.28
N GLY A 216 27.03 18.39 28.85
CA GLY A 216 27.08 18.13 30.29
C GLY A 216 27.54 19.42 30.96
N GLU A 217 26.61 20.22 31.45
CA GLU A 217 26.93 21.21 32.49
C GLU A 217 27.49 20.44 33.70
N GLU A 218 28.78 20.57 33.96
CA GLU A 218 29.33 20.26 35.27
C GLU A 218 28.81 21.31 36.27
N PRO A 219 28.17 20.92 37.39
CA PRO A 219 27.84 21.87 38.42
C PRO A 219 29.15 22.34 39.07
N GLY A 220 29.45 23.63 38.88
CA GLY A 220 30.60 24.29 39.47
C GLY A 220 30.65 24.06 40.99
N GLY A 221 31.72 23.41 41.44
CA GLY A 221 32.06 23.34 42.86
C GLY A 221 32.50 24.73 43.34
N SER A 222 31.62 25.42 44.06
CA SER A 222 32.01 26.49 44.97
C SER A 222 32.16 25.91 46.37
N GLU A 223 33.36 25.43 46.71
CA GLU A 223 33.76 25.32 48.10
C GLU A 223 34.29 26.69 48.54
N HIS A 224 33.49 27.34 49.37
CA HIS A 224 33.88 28.50 50.15
C HIS A 224 34.86 28.07 51.26
N ASP A 225 35.94 28.83 51.41
CA ASP A 225 36.80 28.87 52.60
C ASP A 225 35.98 29.02 53.90
N ALA A 226 36.20 28.10 54.86
CA ALA A 226 36.21 28.33 56.31
C ALA A 226 36.77 27.11 57.06
#